data_AF-A0A7X8LV63-F1
#
_entry.id   AF-A0A7X8LV63-F1
#
_cell.length_a   1.000
_cell.length_b   1.000
_cell.length_c   1.000
_cell.angle_alpha   90.00
_cell.angle_beta   90.00
_cell.angle_gamma   90.00
#
_symmetry.space_group_name_H-M   'P 1'
#
loop_
_entity.id
_entity.type
_entity.pdbx_description
1 polymer ?
#
loop_
_entity_poly.entity_id
_entity_poly.type
_entity_poly.pdbx_seq_one_letter_code
_entity_poly.pdbx_strand_id
1 'polypeptide(L)'
;GQKRIVECIDNDETASVISTLVHPKYLLILTSVKGIYLDQKDPTTLVEKVEGKDADEVIANIDELQKHCFGASRSGAGGAKTKLEFIKEPIRQGTTVIIASSKYRISDAIKGNCPRTIFRVR
;
A
#
# COMPACT_ATOMS: atom_id res chain seq x y z
N GLY A 1 37.61 1.57 -9.66
CA GLY A 1 36.49 0.92 -8.95
C GLY A 1 35.22 1.20 -9.71
N GLN A 2 34.62 0.18 -10.32
CA GLN A 2 33.34 0.35 -11.02
C GLN A 2 32.27 0.77 -10.01
N LYS A 3 31.70 1.96 -10.22
CA LYS A 3 30.54 2.46 -9.50
C LYS A 3 29.40 1.50 -9.84
N ARG A 4 29.03 0.63 -8.89
CA ARG A 4 27.90 -0.29 -9.05
C ARG A 4 26.66 0.60 -9.14
N ILE A 5 26.19 0.85 -10.36
CA ILE A 5 24.92 1.54 -10.60
C ILE A 5 23.86 0.59 -10.07
N VAL A 6 23.40 0.83 -8.85
CA VAL A 6 22.20 0.20 -8.34
C VAL A 6 21.07 0.97 -8.99
N GLU A 7 20.44 0.39 -10.01
CA GLU A 7 19.15 0.87 -10.47
C GLU A 7 18.21 0.79 -9.26
N CYS A 8 17.90 1.95 -8.68
CA CYS A 8 16.98 2.06 -7.55
C CYS A 8 15.55 1.84 -8.07
N ILE A 9 15.23 0.60 -8.44
CA ILE A 9 13.85 0.22 -8.74
C ILE A 9 13.10 0.20 -7.41
N ASP A 10 11.98 0.91 -7.32
CA ASP A 10 11.12 0.86 -6.16
C ASP A 10 10.50 -0.54 -6.07
N ASN A 11 10.74 -1.23 -4.95
CA ASN A 11 10.20 -2.58 -4.75
C ASN A 11 8.67 -2.58 -4.66
N ASP A 12 8.06 -1.45 -4.25
CA ASP A 12 6.59 -1.31 -4.23
C ASP A 12 6.04 -1.27 -5.65
N GLU A 13 6.73 -0.56 -6.56
CA GLU A 13 6.41 -0.54 -7.99
C GLU A 13 6.57 -1.92 -8.61
N THR A 14 7.71 -2.57 -8.34
CA THR A 14 8.01 -3.91 -8.87
C THR A 14 6.99 -4.94 -8.40
N ALA A 15 6.63 -4.92 -7.12
CA ALA A 15 5.63 -5.82 -6.55
C ALA A 15 4.25 -5.59 -7.16
N SER A 16 3.88 -4.32 -7.42
CA SER A 16 2.65 -4.00 -8.14
C SER A 16 2.65 -4.56 -9.55
N VAL A 17 3.72 -4.34 -10.32
CA VAL A 17 3.83 -4.86 -11.70
C VAL A 17 3.73 -6.38 -11.72
N ILE A 18 4.43 -7.08 -10.81
CA ILE A 18 4.33 -8.54 -10.69
C ILE A 18 2.90 -8.94 -10.34
N SER A 19 2.25 -8.26 -9.40
CA SER A 19 0.86 -8.51 -9.03
C SER A 19 -0.08 -8.37 -10.22
N THR A 20 0.13 -7.35 -11.06
CA THR A 20 -0.64 -7.10 -12.28
C THR A 20 -0.46 -8.21 -13.32
N LEU A 21 0.67 -8.90 -13.32
CA LEU A 21 0.95 -10.00 -14.24
C LEU A 21 0.40 -11.34 -13.74
N VAL A 22 0.54 -11.63 -12.45
CA VAL A 22 0.22 -12.96 -11.89
C VAL A 22 -1.19 -13.04 -11.28
N HIS A 23 -1.90 -11.92 -11.16
CA HIS A 23 -3.27 -11.83 -10.64
C HIS A 23 -3.44 -12.54 -9.28
N PRO A 24 -2.62 -12.21 -8.26
CA PRO A 24 -2.67 -12.91 -6.99
C PRO A 24 -3.94 -12.51 -6.23
N LYS A 25 -4.36 -13.38 -5.30
CA LYS A 25 -5.45 -13.03 -4.38
C LYS A 25 -5.09 -11.85 -3.45
N TYR A 26 -3.82 -11.78 -3.05
CA TYR A 26 -3.33 -10.78 -2.11
C TYR A 26 -1.99 -10.19 -2.56
N LEU A 27 -1.87 -8.86 -2.44
CA LEU A 27 -0.60 -8.14 -2.45
C LEU A 27 -0.36 -7.56 -1.06
N LEU A 28 0.68 -8.01 -0.36
CA LEU A 28 1.05 -7.54 0.97
C LEU A 28 2.30 -6.68 0.90
N ILE A 29 2.17 -5.40 1.26
CA ILE A 29 3.28 -4.45 1.37
C ILE A 29 3.62 -4.28 2.86
N LEU A 30 4.83 -4.69 3.24
CA LEU A 30 5.33 -4.56 4.61
C LEU A 30 6.09 -3.25 4.78
N THR A 31 5.73 -2.50 5.82
CA THR A 31 6.33 -1.19 6.13
C THR A 31 6.73 -1.08 7.60
N SER A 32 7.42 0.00 7.98
CA SER A 32 7.83 0.27 9.36
C SER A 32 6.67 0.76 10.25
N VAL A 33 5.61 1.31 9.64
CA VAL A 33 4.40 1.82 10.31
C VAL A 33 3.27 0.79 10.27
N LYS A 34 2.15 1.03 10.96
CA LYS A 34 1.03 0.07 11.03
C LYS A 34 0.18 0.00 9.76
N GLY A 35 0.21 1.04 8.92
CA GLY A 35 -0.61 1.15 7.71
C GLY A 35 -0.54 2.58 7.16
N ILE A 36 -1.61 3.00 6.50
CA ILE A 36 -1.79 4.36 5.99
C ILE A 36 -2.58 5.19 7.02
N TYR A 37 -2.11 6.41 7.26
CA TYR A 37 -2.70 7.36 8.20
C TYR A 37 -3.21 8.58 7.44
N LEU A 38 -4.32 9.19 7.88
CA LEU A 38 -4.75 10.50 7.37
C LEU A 38 -3.80 11.62 7.84
N ASP A 39 -3.30 11.51 9.07
CA ASP A 39 -2.24 12.36 9.60
C ASP A 39 -1.14 11.48 10.23
N GLN A 40 0.08 11.59 9.70
CA GLN A 40 1.22 10.83 10.20
C GLN A 40 1.60 11.13 11.66
N LYS A 41 1.23 12.32 12.14
CA LYS A 41 1.51 12.75 13.52
C LYS A 41 0.46 12.24 14.51
N ASP A 42 -0.70 11.83 14.01
CA ASP A 42 -1.79 11.32 14.84
C ASP A 42 -1.99 9.81 14.62
N PRO A 43 -1.54 8.96 15.56
CA PRO A 43 -1.69 7.52 15.44
C PRO A 43 -3.14 7.03 15.48
N THR A 44 -4.10 7.87 15.88
CA THR A 44 -5.53 7.54 15.87
C THR A 44 -6.14 7.61 14.48
N THR A 45 -5.46 8.24 13.52
CA THR A 45 -5.93 8.42 12.14
C THR A 45 -5.60 7.26 11.19
N LEU A 46 -5.30 6.08 11.75
CA LEU A 46 -5.03 4.89 10.95
C LEU A 46 -6.28 4.55 10.13
N VAL A 47 -6.13 4.51 8.81
CA VAL A 47 -7.17 4.03 7.91
C VAL A 47 -7.13 2.51 7.93
N GLU A 48 -8.14 1.88 8.52
CA GLU A 48 -8.18 0.42 8.59
C GLU A 48 -8.58 -0.23 7.27
N LYS A 49 -9.51 0.39 6.54
CA LYS A 49 -10.12 -0.18 5.34
C LYS A 49 -10.44 0.89 4.30
N VAL A 50 -10.21 0.56 3.04
CA VAL A 50 -10.65 1.29 1.87
C VAL A 50 -11.39 0.28 0.98
N GLU A 51 -12.72 0.32 1.06
CA GLU A 51 -13.62 -0.61 0.37
C GLU A 51 -14.53 0.16 -0.60
N GLY A 52 -15.05 -0.53 -1.61
CA GLY A 52 -15.98 0.01 -2.60
C GLY A 52 -16.66 -1.13 -3.35
N LYS A 53 -17.79 -0.86 -4.00
CA LYS A 53 -18.59 -1.85 -4.72
C LYS A 53 -17.91 -2.36 -6.00
N ASP A 54 -17.02 -1.56 -6.55
CA ASP A 54 -16.23 -1.82 -7.76
C ASP A 54 -14.84 -1.20 -7.60
N ALA A 55 -13.95 -1.50 -8.55
CA ALA A 55 -12.57 -1.01 -8.51
C ALA A 55 -12.50 0.51 -8.61
N ASP A 56 -13.40 1.15 -9.37
CA ASP A 56 -13.40 2.59 -9.58
C ASP A 56 -13.73 3.34 -8.28
N GLU A 57 -14.67 2.85 -7.48
CA GLU A 57 -14.98 3.41 -6.16
C GLU A 57 -13.80 3.27 -5.20
N VAL A 58 -13.12 2.11 -5.19
CA VAL A 58 -11.92 1.92 -4.36
C VAL A 58 -10.81 2.89 -4.79
N ILE A 59 -10.63 3.09 -6.10
CA ILE A 59 -9.62 4.02 -6.64
C ILE A 59 -9.96 5.46 -6.30
N ALA A 60 -11.23 5.87 -6.41
CA ALA A 60 -11.65 7.20 -6.00
C ALA A 60 -11.38 7.46 -4.51
N ASN A 61 -11.62 6.45 -3.65
CA ASN A 61 -11.30 6.53 -2.23
C ASN A 61 -9.79 6.60 -1.98
N ILE A 62 -8.98 5.89 -2.79
CA ILE A 62 -7.52 6.00 -2.75
C ILE A 62 -7.07 7.41 -3.17
N ASP A 63 -7.64 7.97 -4.24
CA ASP A 63 -7.32 9.32 -4.71
C ASP A 63 -7.62 10.37 -3.64
N GLU A 64 -8.74 10.22 -2.93
CA GLU A 64 -9.07 11.09 -1.79
C GLU A 64 -8.06 10.92 -0.65
N LEU A 65 -7.72 9.67 -0.30
CA LEU A 65 -6.73 9.37 0.74
C LEU A 65 -5.35 9.95 0.41
N GLN A 66 -4.96 9.96 -0.86
CA GLN A 66 -3.69 10.54 -1.30
C GLN A 66 -3.62 12.06 -1.09
N LYS A 67 -4.75 12.77 -1.09
CA LYS A 67 -4.81 14.21 -0.76
C LYS A 67 -4.49 14.49 0.70
N HIS A 68 -4.58 13.50 1.58
CA HIS A 68 -4.20 13.64 2.99
C HIS A 68 -2.72 13.26 3.24
N CYS A 69 -2.05 12.61 2.29
CA CYS A 69 -0.69 12.09 2.45
C CYS A 69 0.43 13.11 2.18
N PHE A 70 0.18 14.43 2.22
CA PHE A 70 1.21 15.45 1.97
C PHE A 70 2.24 15.52 3.11
N GLY A 71 3.54 15.48 2.77
CA GLY A 71 4.65 15.56 3.74
C GLY A 71 5.19 14.22 4.25
N ALA A 72 4.61 13.11 3.78
CA ALA A 72 4.89 11.75 4.24
C ALA A 72 6.23 11.12 3.82
N SER A 73 6.94 11.76 2.90
CA SER A 73 8.07 11.15 2.21
C SER A 73 9.38 11.54 2.88
N ARG A 74 10.04 10.58 3.53
CA ARG A 74 11.49 10.67 3.78
C ARG A 74 12.20 10.68 2.42
N SER A 75 13.19 11.55 2.26
CA SER A 75 14.08 11.56 1.10
C SER A 75 14.72 10.18 0.92
N GLY A 76 14.30 9.42 -0.10
CA GLY A 76 14.88 8.12 -0.46
C GLY A 76 13.94 6.90 -0.39
N ALA A 77 12.70 7.03 0.08
CA ALA A 77 11.69 5.97 -0.01
C ALA A 77 10.41 6.55 -0.63
N GLY A 78 9.83 5.88 -1.64
CA GLY A 78 8.52 6.23 -2.17
C GLY A 78 7.52 6.31 -1.01
N GLY A 79 7.04 7.52 -0.72
CA GLY A 79 6.20 7.79 0.44
C GLY A 79 4.86 7.06 0.37
N ALA A 80 4.02 7.26 1.38
CA ALA A 80 2.65 6.69 1.39
C ALA A 80 1.88 7.02 0.10
N LYS A 81 2.07 8.23 -0.45
CA LYS A 81 1.47 8.65 -1.70
C LYS A 81 1.85 7.76 -2.89
N THR A 82 3.12 7.41 -3.03
CA THR A 82 3.61 6.57 -4.14
C THR A 82 3.11 5.14 -4.01
N LYS A 83 3.11 4.59 -2.79
CA LYS A 83 2.50 3.28 -2.51
C LYS A 83 1.03 3.24 -2.95
N LEU A 84 0.28 4.29 -2.63
CA LEU A 84 -1.13 4.40 -3.02
C LEU A 84 -1.32 4.49 -4.55
N GLU A 85 -0.39 5.06 -5.31
CA GLU A 85 -0.46 5.01 -6.78
C GLU A 85 -0.26 3.59 -7.32
N PHE A 86 0.80 2.91 -6.85
CA PHE A 86 1.15 1.60 -7.39
C PHE A 86 0.09 0.54 -7.12
N ILE A 87 -0.68 0.64 -6.06
CA ILE A 87 -1.68 -0.38 -5.72
C ILE A 87 -2.98 -0.27 -6.53
N LYS A 88 -3.20 0.84 -7.27
CA LYS A 88 -4.43 1.04 -8.05
C LYS A 88 -4.62 -0.05 -9.10
N GLU A 89 -3.55 -0.40 -9.82
CA GLU A 89 -3.63 -1.38 -10.90
C GLU A 89 -3.91 -2.82 -10.40
N PRO A 90 -3.22 -3.34 -9.36
CA PRO A 90 -3.61 -4.60 -8.73
C PRO A 90 -5.09 -4.63 -8.29
N ILE A 91 -5.62 -3.53 -7.76
CA ILE A 91 -7.02 -3.43 -7.32
C ILE A 91 -7.98 -3.49 -8.51
N ARG A 92 -7.67 -2.84 -9.64
CA ARG A 92 -8.47 -2.97 -10.88
C ARG A 92 -8.63 -4.41 -11.32
N GLN A 93 -7.60 -5.23 -11.10
CA GLN A 93 -7.60 -6.64 -11.43
C GLN A 93 -8.22 -7.55 -10.35
N GLY A 94 -8.77 -6.98 -9.27
CA GLY A 94 -9.40 -7.73 -8.18
C GLY A 94 -8.43 -8.25 -7.12
N THR A 95 -7.15 -7.84 -7.15
CA THR A 95 -6.21 -8.15 -6.08
C THR A 95 -6.59 -7.39 -4.81
N THR A 96 -6.67 -8.09 -3.67
CA THR A 96 -6.79 -7.43 -2.38
C THR A 96 -5.42 -6.96 -1.91
N VAL A 97 -5.26 -5.66 -1.71
CA VAL A 97 -3.99 -5.08 -1.26
C VAL A 97 -4.01 -4.83 0.24
N ILE A 98 -2.92 -5.15 0.92
CA ILE A 98 -2.76 -4.96 2.37
C ILE A 98 -1.46 -4.24 2.64
N ILE A 99 -1.51 -3.17 3.43
CA ILE A 99 -0.33 -2.46 3.95
C ILE A 99 -0.29 -2.67 5.46
N ALA A 100 0.78 -3.28 5.96
CA ALA A 100 0.92 -3.62 7.38
C ALA A 100 2.36 -3.48 7.87
N SER A 101 2.54 -3.41 9.20
CA SER A 101 3.88 -3.36 9.78
C SER A 101 4.62 -4.70 9.63
N SER A 102 5.90 -4.65 9.26
CA SER A 102 6.80 -5.81 9.24
C SER A 102 7.03 -6.44 10.62
N LYS A 103 6.59 -5.79 11.70
CA LYS A 103 6.63 -6.33 13.07
C LYS A 103 5.62 -7.46 13.30
N TYR A 104 4.57 -7.55 12.50
CA TYR A 104 3.53 -8.58 12.64
C TYR A 104 3.79 -9.75 11.68
N ARG A 105 3.25 -10.92 12.02
CA ARG A 105 3.34 -12.09 11.12
C ARG A 105 2.47 -11.87 9.90
N ILE A 106 2.91 -12.40 8.76
CA ILE A 106 2.13 -12.39 7.50
C ILE A 106 0.72 -12.96 7.71
N SER A 107 0.60 -14.03 8.50
CA SER A 107 -0.70 -14.63 8.84
C SER A 107 -1.64 -13.66 9.56
N ASP A 108 -1.12 -12.83 10.46
CA ASP A 108 -1.90 -11.88 11.23
C ASP A 108 -2.32 -10.71 10.33
N ALA A 109 -1.40 -10.27 9.48
CA ALA A 109 -1.64 -9.24 8.48
C ALA A 109 -2.65 -9.66 7.41
N ILE A 110 -2.81 -10.96 7.10
CA ILE A 110 -3.82 -11.45 6.15
C ILE A 110 -5.17 -11.72 6.85
N LYS A 111 -5.16 -12.28 8.07
CA LYS A 111 -6.38 -12.57 8.83
C LYS A 111 -7.05 -11.32 9.43
N GLY A 112 -6.29 -10.24 9.61
CA GLY A 112 -6.77 -9.01 10.26
C GLY A 112 -6.61 -9.01 11.77
N ASN A 113 -5.65 -9.78 12.28
CA ASN A 113 -5.33 -9.86 13.71
C ASN A 113 -4.31 -8.80 14.13
N CYS A 114 -3.93 -7.90 13.23
CA CYS A 114 -3.05 -6.78 13.52
C CYS A 114 -3.56 -5.50 12.84
N PRO A 115 -3.17 -4.32 13.36
CA PRO A 115 -3.38 -3.05 12.66
C PRO A 115 -2.80 -3.10 11.24
N ARG A 116 -3.63 -2.74 10.26
CA ARG A 116 -3.31 -2.73 8.82
C ARG A 116 -4.27 -1.81 8.09
N THR A 117 -3.91 -1.42 6.88
CA THR A 117 -4.84 -0.85 5.90
C THR A 117 -5.12 -1.89 4.82
N ILE A 118 -6.39 -2.22 4.57
CA ILE A 118 -6.80 -3.15 3.50
C ILE A 118 -7.56 -2.40 2.41
N PHE A 119 -7.25 -2.71 1.15
CA PHE A 119 -7.90 -2.18 -0.03
C PHE A 119 -8.54 -3.33 -0.81
N ARG A 120 -9.86 -3.29 -1.03
CA ARG A 120 -10.57 -4.35 -1.76
C ARG A 120 -11.93 -3.91 -2.27
N VAL A 121 -12.36 -4.56 -3.34
CA VAL A 121 -13.75 -4.53 -3.82
C VAL A 121 -14.61 -5.45 -2.94
N ARG A 122 -15.86 -5.05 -2.64
CA ARG A 122 -16.76 -5.81 -1.77
C ARG A 122 -18.21 -5.80 -2.23
#